data_AF-A0A225VDA8-F1
#
_entry.id   AF-A0A225VDA8-F1
#
_cell.length_a   1.000
_cell.length_b   1.000
_cell.length_c   1.000
_cell.angle_alpha   90.00
_cell.angle_beta   90.00
_cell.angle_gamma   90.00
#
_symmetry.space_group_name_H-M   'P 1'
#
loop_
_entity.id
_entity.type
_entity.pdbx_description
1 polymer ?
#
loop_
_entity_poly.entity_id
_entity_poly.type
_entity_poly.pdbx_seq_one_letter_code
_entity_poly.pdbx_strand_id
1 'polypeptide(L)'
;MQKIGIDYLQTYSPVARIESVRLLLLISMFLGLECKHVDFVTAFLNGKLNNVVIYMEQPEGYEDGTDRVCRLRKSLYGLKQASKVWNGTLHKILVKIGFVQCAHHAGVY
;
A
#
# COMPACT_ATOMS: atom_id res chain seq x y z
N MET A 1 -13.58 3.38 -6.44
CA MET A 1 -12.79 4.54 -5.95
C MET A 1 -13.44 4.88 -4.64
N GLN A 2 -12.76 4.72 -3.49
CA GLN A 2 -13.46 4.71 -2.20
C GLN A 2 -14.07 6.07 -1.84
N LYS A 3 -15.37 6.22 -2.08
CA LYS A 3 -16.18 7.41 -1.79
C LYS A 3 -17.02 7.18 -0.54
N ILE A 4 -17.15 8.20 0.31
CA ILE A 4 -17.99 8.14 1.51
C ILE A 4 -19.45 7.89 1.05
N GLY A 5 -20.07 6.84 1.58
CA GLY A 5 -21.39 6.35 1.14
C GLY A 5 -21.42 5.37 -0.04
N ILE A 6 -20.28 5.01 -0.65
CA ILE A 6 -20.23 4.04 -1.77
C ILE A 6 -19.28 2.88 -1.42
N ASP A 7 -17.99 3.18 -1.24
CA ASP A 7 -16.94 2.17 -1.09
C ASP A 7 -15.87 2.58 -0.07
N TYR A 8 -16.07 3.69 0.66
CA TYR A 8 -15.23 4.14 1.79
C TYR A 8 -15.27 3.21 3.01
N LEU A 9 -16.34 2.41 3.16
CA LEU A 9 -16.41 1.38 4.19
C LEU A 9 -15.75 0.06 3.76
N GLN A 10 -15.46 -0.11 2.47
CA GLN A 10 -14.77 -1.31 1.99
C GLN A 10 -13.28 -1.15 2.25
N THR A 11 -12.58 -2.21 2.66
CA THR A 11 -11.13 -2.19 2.85
C THR A 11 -10.49 -2.89 1.65
N TYR A 12 -9.91 -2.14 0.72
CA TYR A 12 -9.20 -2.74 -0.42
C TYR A 12 -7.74 -2.96 -0.03
N SER A 13 -7.36 -4.21 0.23
CA SER A 13 -5.97 -4.64 0.32
C SER A 13 -5.76 -5.80 -0.65
N PRO A 14 -4.96 -5.62 -1.72
CA PRO A 14 -4.63 -6.72 -2.62
C PRO A 14 -3.60 -7.60 -1.93
N VAL A 15 -4.10 -8.56 -1.14
CA VAL A 15 -3.29 -9.61 -0.53
C VAL A 15 -3.05 -10.69 -1.57
N ALA A 16 -1.81 -11.12 -1.73
CA ALA A 16 -1.50 -12.23 -2.60
C ALA A 16 -2.12 -13.51 -2.05
N ARG A 17 -2.75 -14.30 -2.93
CA ARG A 17 -3.28 -15.61 -2.60
C ARG A 17 -2.14 -16.55 -2.20
N ILE A 18 -2.33 -17.31 -1.13
CA ILE A 18 -1.30 -18.21 -0.61
C ILE A 18 -0.93 -19.30 -1.62
N GLU A 19 -1.89 -19.69 -2.46
CA GLU A 19 -1.72 -20.64 -3.57
C GLU A 19 -0.73 -20.10 -4.60
N SER A 20 -0.84 -18.81 -4.96
CA SER A 20 0.08 -18.16 -5.89
C SER A 20 1.49 -18.04 -5.31
N VAL A 21 1.60 -17.73 -4.02
CA VAL A 21 2.91 -17.68 -3.33
C VAL A 21 3.56 -19.07 -3.31
N ARG A 22 2.82 -20.12 -2.94
CA ARG A 22 3.32 -21.50 -2.94
C ARG A 22 3.76 -21.96 -4.34
N LEU A 23 2.96 -21.64 -5.36
CA LEU A 23 3.29 -21.97 -6.75
C LEU A 23 4.61 -21.32 -7.18
N LEU A 24 4.80 -20.02 -6.90
CA LEU A 24 6.04 -19.32 -7.21
C LEU A 24 7.24 -19.93 -6.50
N LEU A 25 7.12 -20.27 -5.21
CA LEU A 25 8.19 -20.92 -4.46
C LEU A 25 8.55 -22.30 -5.03
N LEU A 26 7.56 -23.10 -5.44
CA LEU A 26 7.79 -24.39 -6.10
C LEU A 26 8.53 -24.20 -7.43
N ILE A 27 8.09 -23.25 -8.28
CA ILE A 27 8.76 -22.94 -9.54
C ILE A 27 10.21 -22.52 -9.29
N SER A 28 10.46 -21.64 -8.32
CA SER A 28 11.81 -21.23 -7.95
C SER A 28 12.68 -22.41 -7.50
N MET A 29 12.13 -23.33 -6.70
CA MET A 29 12.84 -24.54 -6.28
C MET A 29 13.19 -25.43 -7.48
N PHE A 30 12.23 -25.70 -8.37
CA PHE A 30 12.45 -26.55 -9.55
C PHE A 30 13.46 -25.95 -10.54
N LEU A 31 13.50 -24.63 -10.66
CA LEU A 31 14.41 -23.90 -11.54
C LEU A 31 15.72 -23.50 -10.87
N GLY A 32 15.92 -23.80 -9.58
CA GLY A 32 17.12 -23.42 -8.83
C GLY A 32 17.29 -21.89 -8.66
N LEU A 33 16.19 -21.13 -8.60
CA LEU A 33 16.21 -19.67 -8.48
C LEU A 33 16.39 -19.22 -7.03
N GLU A 34 17.12 -18.13 -6.83
CA GLU A 34 17.25 -17.46 -5.53
C GLU A 34 15.96 -16.72 -5.17
N CYS A 35 15.43 -16.97 -3.97
CA CYS A 35 14.27 -16.27 -3.43
C CYS A 35 14.70 -15.24 -2.38
N LYS A 36 14.22 -13.98 -2.51
CA LYS A 36 14.47 -12.91 -1.54
C LYS A 36 13.17 -12.44 -0.93
N HIS A 37 13.14 -12.35 0.39
CA HIS A 37 12.05 -11.73 1.13
C HIS A 37 12.43 -10.29 1.48
N VAL A 38 11.51 -9.35 1.22
CA VAL A 38 11.69 -7.94 1.51
C VAL A 38 10.53 -7.47 2.37
N ASP A 39 10.84 -6.99 3.57
CA ASP A 39 9.90 -6.28 4.42
C ASP A 39 10.16 -4.77 4.34
N PHE A 40 9.14 -4.00 4.01
CA PHE A 40 9.26 -2.57 3.76
C PHE A 40 9.01 -1.77 5.04
N VAL A 41 10.09 -1.24 5.62
CA VAL A 41 10.02 -0.31 6.75
C VAL A 41 9.16 0.89 6.37
N THR A 42 8.16 1.21 7.19
CA THR A 42 7.25 2.35 7.02
C THR A 42 6.51 2.39 5.67
N ALA A 43 6.09 1.22 5.14
CA ALA A 43 5.38 1.07 3.87
C ALA A 43 4.34 2.17 3.59
N PHE A 44 3.46 2.49 4.54
CA PHE A 44 2.41 3.50 4.34
C PHE A 44 2.94 4.93 4.17
N LEU A 45 4.04 5.30 4.85
CA LEU A 45 4.66 6.63 4.74
C LEU A 45 5.32 6.89 3.38
N ASN A 46 5.54 5.84 2.58
CA ASN A 46 6.02 5.97 1.21
C ASN A 46 4.90 6.38 0.24
N GLY A 47 3.64 6.19 0.62
CA GLY A 47 2.48 6.55 -0.19
C GLY A 47 2.11 8.03 -0.10
N LYS A 48 1.97 8.72 -1.23
CA LYS A 48 1.47 10.11 -1.28
C LYS A 48 -0.05 10.15 -1.37
N LEU A 49 -0.68 11.05 -0.61
CA LEU A 49 -2.12 11.31 -0.66
C LEU A 49 -2.43 12.40 -1.71
N ASN A 50 -2.43 12.02 -2.99
CA ASN A 50 -2.65 13.00 -4.07
C ASN A 50 -4.14 13.27 -4.33
N ASN A 51 -5.00 12.27 -4.14
CA ASN A 51 -6.40 12.30 -4.58
C ASN A 51 -7.40 12.42 -3.42
N VAL A 52 -6.90 12.57 -2.20
CA VAL A 52 -7.68 12.64 -0.97
C VAL A 52 -7.03 13.67 -0.06
N VAL A 53 -7.85 14.55 0.52
CA VAL A 53 -7.42 15.50 1.56
C VAL A 53 -7.91 14.97 2.90
N ILE A 54 -6.99 14.66 3.79
CA ILE A 54 -7.29 14.24 5.16
C ILE A 54 -6.64 15.22 6.11
N TYR A 55 -7.40 15.60 7.12
CA TYR A 55 -6.95 16.36 8.26
C TYR A 55 -6.93 15.46 9.49
N MET A 56 -6.03 15.75 10.41
CA MET A 56 -6.00 15.16 11.74
C MET A 56 -5.75 16.25 12.77
N GLU A 57 -6.14 15.98 14.01
CA GLU A 57 -5.75 16.81 15.14
C GLU A 57 -4.22 16.91 15.26
N GLN A 58 -3.77 17.96 15.93
CA GLN A 58 -2.34 18.11 16.21
C GLN A 58 -1.88 16.91 17.04
N PRO A 59 -0.77 16.25 16.69
CA PRO A 59 -0.23 15.17 17.49
C PRO A 59 0.16 15.65 18.88
N GLU A 60 0.10 14.74 19.86
CA GLU A 60 0.58 15.00 21.22
C GLU A 60 2.03 15.53 21.20
N GLY A 61 2.25 16.66 21.88
CA GLY A 61 3.54 17.34 21.95
C GLY A 61 3.83 18.28 20.77
N TYR A 62 2.91 18.39 19.81
CA TYR A 62 3.00 19.33 18.67
C TYR A 62 1.91 20.41 18.73
N GLU A 63 1.11 20.45 19.79
CA GLU A 63 0.09 21.47 19.97
C GLU A 63 0.73 22.85 20.15
N ASP A 64 0.26 23.80 19.37
CA ASP A 64 0.72 25.19 19.38
C ASP A 64 -0.22 26.14 20.15
N GLY A 65 -1.19 25.58 20.89
CA GLY A 65 -2.23 26.32 21.59
C GLY A 65 -3.31 26.92 20.69
N THR A 66 -3.34 26.54 19.41
CA THR A 66 -4.36 26.98 18.45
C THR A 66 -5.30 25.85 18.07
N ASP A 67 -6.47 26.19 17.51
CA ASP A 67 -7.44 25.21 16.97
C ASP A 67 -7.07 24.69 15.57
N ARG A 68 -5.79 24.81 15.16
CA ARG A 68 -5.34 24.34 13.85
C ARG A 68 -5.34 22.82 13.79
N VAL A 69 -5.47 22.30 12.58
CA VAL A 69 -5.40 20.86 12.26
C VAL A 69 -4.32 20.59 11.21
N CYS A 70 -3.72 19.40 11.26
CA CYS A 70 -2.68 18.99 10.34
C CYS A 70 -3.28 18.37 9.07
N ARG A 71 -2.87 18.86 7.89
CA ARG A 71 -3.18 18.19 6.61
C ARG A 71 -2.15 17.09 6.31
N LEU A 72 -2.62 15.86 6.14
CA LEU A 72 -1.76 14.74 5.76
C LEU A 72 -1.32 14.84 4.29
N ARG A 73 0.00 14.83 4.07
CA ARG A 73 0.61 14.77 2.72
C ARG A 73 0.95 13.34 2.28
N LYS A 74 1.18 12.46 3.25
CA LYS A 74 1.54 11.05 3.08
C LYS A 74 0.52 10.17 3.79
N SER A 75 0.40 8.92 3.36
CA SER A 75 -0.46 7.97 4.04
C SER A 75 0.14 7.56 5.38
N LEU A 76 -0.72 7.38 6.38
CA LEU A 76 -0.35 6.89 7.71
C LEU A 76 -0.95 5.50 7.95
N TYR A 77 -0.39 4.79 8.91
CA TYR A 77 -1.03 3.60 9.47
C TYR A 77 -2.40 3.97 10.06
N GLY A 78 -3.36 3.05 9.99
CA GLY A 78 -4.72 3.28 10.48
C GLY A 78 -5.65 4.04 9.51
N LEU A 79 -5.12 4.67 8.46
CA LEU A 79 -5.98 5.21 7.40
C LEU A 79 -6.58 4.06 6.58
N LYS A 80 -7.90 4.09 6.35
CA LYS A 80 -8.62 3.05 5.58
C LYS A 80 -8.04 2.81 4.18
N GLN A 81 -7.58 3.87 3.53
CA GLN A 81 -6.98 3.82 2.20
C GLN A 81 -5.47 3.52 2.20
N ALA A 82 -4.82 3.35 3.36
CA ALA A 82 -3.36 3.21 3.43
C ALA A 82 -2.83 2.05 2.59
N SER A 83 -3.44 0.87 2.71
CA SER A 83 -3.09 -0.33 1.95
C SER A 83 -3.20 -0.11 0.44
N LYS A 84 -4.25 0.61 0.00
CA LYS A 84 -4.45 0.92 -1.41
C LYS A 84 -3.41 1.92 -1.93
N VAL A 85 -3.10 2.97 -1.17
CA VAL A 85 -2.09 3.95 -1.55
C VAL A 85 -0.71 3.28 -1.63
N TRP A 86 -0.39 2.41 -0.67
CA TRP A 86 0.84 1.63 -0.69
C TRP A 86 0.91 0.71 -1.91
N ASN A 87 -0.12 -0.10 -2.17
CA ASN A 87 -0.14 -0.99 -3.33
C ASN A 87 0.04 -0.22 -4.65
N GLY A 88 -0.66 0.90 -4.82
CA GLY A 88 -0.49 1.74 -6.00
C GLY A 88 0.91 2.38 -6.10
N THR A 89 1.56 2.64 -4.97
CA THR A 89 2.94 3.15 -4.93
C THR A 89 3.93 2.07 -5.36
N LEU A 90 3.81 0.87 -4.78
CA LEU A 90 4.65 -0.27 -5.11
C LEU A 90 4.47 -0.71 -6.57
N HIS A 91 3.22 -0.77 -7.06
CA HIS A 91 2.91 -1.09 -8.46
C HIS A 91 3.68 -0.19 -9.44
N LYS A 92 3.64 1.14 -9.22
CA LYS A 92 4.34 2.09 -10.09
C LYS A 92 5.85 1.86 -10.10
N ILE A 93 6.42 1.49 -8.97
CA ILE A 93 7.87 1.20 -8.87
C ILE A 93 8.19 -0.11 -9.59
N LEU A 94 7.43 -1.17 -9.37
CA LEU A 94 7.61 -2.48 -10.01
C LEU A 94 7.54 -2.37 -11.54
N VAL A 95 6.51 -1.70 -12.06
CA VAL A 95 6.39 -1.46 -13.51
C VAL A 95 7.55 -0.61 -14.03
N LYS A 96 7.96 0.42 -13.29
CA LYS A 96 9.09 1.26 -13.69
C LYS A 96 10.41 0.49 -13.80
N ILE A 97 10.61 -0.55 -12.98
CA ILE A 97 11.81 -1.40 -13.04
C ILE A 97 11.64 -2.63 -13.95
N GLY A 98 10.54 -2.72 -14.71
CA GLY A 98 10.35 -3.70 -15.79
C GLY A 98 9.45 -4.90 -15.47
N PHE A 99 8.85 -4.96 -14.29
CA PHE A 99 7.90 -6.03 -13.94
C PHE A 99 6.53 -5.82 -14.60
N VAL A 100 5.81 -6.93 -14.86
CA VAL A 100 4.50 -6.90 -15.52
C VAL A 100 3.48 -7.60 -14.65
N GLN A 101 2.47 -6.85 -14.18
CA GLN A 101 1.44 -7.43 -13.31
C GLN A 101 0.71 -8.59 -14.02
N CYS A 102 0.58 -9.72 -13.31
CA CYS A 102 -0.16 -10.88 -13.80
C CYS A 102 -1.65 -10.54 -13.98
N ALA A 103 -2.18 -10.78 -15.19
CA ALA A 103 -3.57 -10.47 -15.54
C ALA A 103 -4.62 -11.15 -14.65
N HIS A 104 -4.27 -12.30 -14.06
CA HIS A 104 -5.18 -13.09 -13.24
C HIS A 104 -4.96 -12.90 -11.73
N HIS A 105 -3.95 -12.13 -11.32
CA HIS A 105 -3.61 -11.99 -9.91
C HIS A 105 -2.90 -10.66 -9.59
N ALA A 106 -3.62 -9.74 -8.94
CA ALA A 106 -3.15 -8.37 -8.67
C ALA A 106 -1.92 -8.27 -7.73
N GLY A 107 -1.63 -9.32 -6.96
CA GLY A 107 -0.47 -9.38 -6.06
C GLY A 107 0.78 -10.06 -6.66
N VAL A 108 0.73 -10.47 -7.93
CA VAL A 108 1.86 -11.12 -8.63
C VAL A 108 2.22 -10.30 -9.85
N TYR A 109 3.52 -10.19 -10.10
CA TYR A 109 4.13 -9.50 -11.22
C TYR A 109 5.16 -10.40 -11.89
#